data_AF-A0A920W0U4-F1
#
_entry.id   AF-A0A920W0U4-F1
#
_cell.length_a   1.000
_cell.length_b   1.000
_cell.length_c   1.000
_cell.angle_alpha   90.00
_cell.angle_beta   90.00
_cell.angle_gamma   90.00
#
_symmetry.space_group_name_H-M   'P 1'
#
loop_
_entity.id
_entity.type
_entity.pdbx_description
1 polymer ?
#
loop_
_entity_poly.entity_id
_entity_poly.type
_entity_poly.pdbx_seq_one_letter_code
_entity_poly.pdbx_strand_id
1 'polypeptide(L)'
;MFLEIESNPNVERSFDMVYRDISPTRELYCIKYNINGEEQPVQITGWNAETTPLALLMPAKLKNREMGLPYFFLGGTGGVRMKLLEDEGHWDTQSNQQWGDTT
;
A
#
# COMPACT_ATOMS: atom_id res chain seq x y z
N MET A 1 -20.31 3.14 -5.25
CA MET A 1 -19.75 1.78 -5.33
C MET A 1 -19.53 1.30 -3.91
N PHE A 2 -19.93 0.08 -3.57
CA PHE A 2 -19.56 -0.55 -2.30
C PHE A 2 -18.36 -1.45 -2.62
N LEU A 3 -17.23 -1.21 -1.96
CA LEU A 3 -16.06 -2.07 -2.09
C LEU A 3 -16.16 -3.13 -0.99
N GLU A 4 -16.44 -4.37 -1.36
CA GLU A 4 -16.37 -5.50 -0.44
C GLU A 4 -14.89 -5.89 -0.33
N ILE A 5 -14.32 -5.72 0.86
CA ILE A 5 -12.92 -6.07 1.13
C ILE A 5 -12.93 -7.49 1.70
N GLU A 6 -12.31 -8.42 0.99
CA GLU A 6 -12.18 -9.80 1.47
C GLU A 6 -11.42 -9.84 2.81
N SER A 7 -11.82 -10.76 3.69
CA SER A 7 -11.14 -10.95 4.96
C SER A 7 -9.69 -11.37 4.72
N ASN A 8 -8.75 -10.59 5.25
CA ASN A 8 -7.33 -10.82 5.09
C ASN A 8 -6.74 -11.35 6.40
N PRO A 9 -6.15 -12.56 6.43
CA PRO A 9 -5.59 -13.14 7.66
C PRO A 9 -4.40 -12.35 8.22
N ASN A 10 -3.81 -11.44 7.44
CA ASN A 10 -2.70 -10.58 7.86
C ASN A 10 -3.16 -9.35 8.67
N VAL A 11 -4.47 -9.20 8.91
CA VAL A 11 -5.02 -8.05 9.64
C VAL A 11 -5.85 -8.54 10.82
N GLU A 12 -5.49 -8.13 12.04
CA GLU A 12 -6.16 -8.58 13.27
C GLU A 12 -7.66 -8.24 13.33
N ARG A 13 -8.12 -7.29 12.52
CA ARG A 13 -9.53 -6.88 12.46
C ARG A 13 -9.93 -6.64 11.01
N SER A 14 -11.06 -7.21 10.63
CA SER A 14 -11.77 -6.82 9.40
C SER A 14 -12.41 -5.44 9.63
N PHE A 15 -12.26 -4.53 8.66
CA PHE A 15 -12.80 -3.18 8.73
C PHE A 15 -13.96 -3.03 7.76
N ASP A 16 -15.19 -3.08 8.28
CA ASP A 16 -16.39 -2.80 7.49
C ASP A 16 -16.65 -1.28 7.45
N MET A 17 -16.05 -0.61 6.46
CA MET A 17 -16.18 0.85 6.30
C MET A 17 -16.62 1.21 4.88
N VAL A 18 -17.59 2.12 4.79
CA VAL A 18 -18.08 2.61 3.50
C VAL A 18 -17.24 3.80 3.05
N TYR A 19 -16.47 3.58 1.99
CA TYR A 19 -15.68 4.62 1.33
C TYR A 19 -16.40 5.13 0.08
N ARG A 20 -16.15 6.40 -0.25
CA ARG A 20 -16.56 6.97 -1.52
C ARG A 20 -15.31 7.32 -2.31
N ASP A 21 -15.20 6.79 -3.52
CA ASP A 21 -14.15 7.18 -4.46
C ASP A 21 -14.30 8.67 -4.78
N ILE A 22 -13.20 9.40 -4.72
CA ILE A 22 -13.19 10.86 -4.93
C ILE A 22 -12.40 11.27 -6.17
N SER A 23 -11.61 10.37 -6.77
CA SER A 23 -10.99 10.57 -8.07
C SER A 23 -10.69 9.22 -8.74
N PRO A 24 -10.34 9.21 -10.03
CA PRO A 24 -9.88 8.01 -10.71
C PRO A 24 -8.66 7.40 -10.01
N THR A 25 -8.52 6.09 -10.16
CA THR A 25 -7.32 5.36 -9.80
C THR A 25 -6.12 5.88 -10.58
N ARG A 26 -4.95 5.94 -9.92
CA ARG A 26 -3.69 6.35 -10.53
C ARG A 26 -2.58 5.37 -10.19
N GLU A 27 -1.58 5.34 -11.06
CA GLU A 27 -0.33 4.66 -10.78
C GLU A 27 0.41 5.30 -9.60
N LEU A 28 0.96 4.45 -8.74
CA LEU A 28 1.76 4.84 -7.58
C LEU A 28 3.13 4.18 -7.66
N TYR A 29 4.15 5.04 -7.62
CA TYR A 29 5.55 4.64 -7.70
C TYR A 29 6.25 4.82 -6.35
N CYS A 30 5.96 5.91 -5.63
CA CYS A 30 6.61 6.24 -4.37
C CYS A 30 5.64 6.82 -3.34
N ILE A 31 5.94 6.58 -2.07
CA ILE A 31 5.25 7.17 -0.92
C ILE A 31 6.27 7.78 0.03
N LYS A 32 5.83 8.68 0.91
CA LYS A 32 6.59 9.00 2.12
C LYS A 32 6.28 7.94 3.18
N TYR A 33 7.32 7.39 3.77
CA TYR A 33 7.21 6.37 4.80
C TYR A 33 8.12 6.72 5.97
N ASN A 34 7.63 6.43 7.18
CA ASN A 34 8.40 6.69 8.39
C ASN A 34 9.43 5.58 8.60
N ILE A 35 10.70 5.90 8.40
CA ILE A 35 11.83 5.00 8.66
C ILE A 35 12.56 5.56 9.86
N ASN A 36 12.52 4.85 10.99
CA ASN A 36 13.21 5.20 12.22
C ASN A 36 12.91 6.64 12.73
N GLY A 37 11.68 7.13 12.54
CA GLY A 37 11.26 8.46 12.97
C GLY A 37 11.40 9.55 11.91
N GLU A 38 11.97 9.25 10.74
CA GLU A 38 12.11 10.19 9.63
C GLU A 38 11.19 9.84 8.46
N GLU A 39 10.51 10.85 7.91
CA GLU A 39 9.72 10.69 6.69
C GLU A 39 10.65 10.68 5.47
N GLN A 40 10.83 9.50 4.89
CA GLN A 40 11.70 9.31 3.72
C GLN A 40 10.89 8.80 2.52
N PRO A 41 11.25 9.19 1.29
CA PRO A 41 10.61 8.63 0.11
C PRO A 41 11.05 7.18 -0.07
N VAL A 42 10.07 6.29 -0.29
CA VAL A 42 10.31 4.88 -0.60
C VAL A 42 9.56 4.51 -1.88
N GLN A 43 10.16 3.63 -2.66
CA GLN A 43 9.54 3.03 -3.84
C GLN A 43 8.63 1.88 -3.43
N ILE A 44 7.46 1.78 -4.03
CA ILE A 44 6.63 0.57 -3.97
C ILE A 44 7.09 -0.40 -5.05
N THR A 45 7.52 -1.59 -4.66
CA THR A 45 8.07 -2.61 -5.57
C THR A 45 7.18 -3.83 -5.74
N GLY A 46 6.15 -3.98 -4.89
CA GLY A 46 5.14 -5.00 -5.07
C GLY A 46 4.02 -4.95 -4.04
N TRP A 47 2.84 -5.41 -4.44
CA TRP A 47 1.69 -5.65 -3.56
C TRP A 47 0.91 -6.91 -3.95
N ASN A 48 1.18 -7.46 -5.14
CA ASN A 48 0.66 -8.73 -5.63
C ASN A 48 1.77 -9.79 -5.72
N ALA A 49 1.43 -11.05 -5.43
CA ALA A 49 2.35 -12.19 -5.53
C ALA A 49 2.80 -12.46 -6.98
N GLU A 50 1.89 -12.29 -7.95
CA GLU A 50 2.10 -12.66 -9.35
C GLU A 50 2.76 -11.57 -10.22
N THR A 51 3.33 -10.53 -9.61
CA THR A 51 4.00 -9.38 -10.25
C THR A 51 3.11 -8.37 -10.98
N THR A 52 3.26 -7.10 -10.57
CA THR A 52 3.15 -5.92 -11.44
C THR A 52 3.97 -4.82 -10.78
N PRO A 53 4.76 -4.01 -11.51
CA PRO A 53 5.57 -2.94 -10.89
C PRO A 53 4.76 -1.71 -10.49
N LEU A 54 3.50 -1.60 -10.94
CA LEU A 54 2.69 -0.39 -10.85
C LEU A 54 1.46 -0.52 -9.96
N ALA A 55 1.59 -0.04 -8.72
CA ALA A 55 0.51 -0.06 -7.75
C ALA A 55 -0.61 0.84 -8.24
N LEU A 56 -1.83 0.32 -8.30
CA LEU A 56 -3.00 1.13 -8.54
C LEU A 56 -3.50 1.70 -7.22
N LEU A 57 -3.39 3.02 -7.06
CA LEU A 57 -3.85 3.74 -5.89
C LEU A 57 -5.23 4.33 -6.14
N MET A 58 -6.19 3.95 -5.30
CA MET A 58 -7.53 4.52 -5.25
C MET A 58 -7.63 5.48 -4.06
N PRO A 59 -7.73 6.80 -4.28
CA PRO A 59 -8.07 7.73 -3.21
C PRO A 59 -9.54 7.56 -2.86
N ALA A 60 -9.82 7.33 -1.59
CA ALA A 60 -11.18 7.24 -1.11
C ALA A 60 -11.39 8.18 0.07
N LYS A 61 -12.57 8.78 0.16
CA LYS A 61 -12.96 9.56 1.33
C LYS A 61 -13.85 8.71 2.21
N LEU A 62 -13.50 8.64 3.49
CA LEU A 62 -14.39 8.04 4.48
C LEU A 62 -15.60 8.95 4.68
N LYS A 63 -16.81 8.40 4.56
CA LYS A 63 -18.04 9.18 4.59
C LYS A 63 -18.27 9.94 5.91
N ASN A 64 -17.69 9.50 7.02
CA ASN A 64 -18.05 9.90 8.39
C ASN A 64 -16.87 10.31 9.32
N ARG A 65 -15.69 10.71 8.83
CA ARG A 65 -14.66 11.35 9.68
C ARG A 65 -14.02 12.56 9.00
N GLU A 66 -13.65 13.54 9.81
CA GLU A 66 -12.72 14.63 9.46
C GLU A 66 -11.25 14.19 9.47
N MET A 67 -10.98 12.90 9.70
CA MET A 67 -9.65 12.34 9.49
C MET A 67 -9.37 12.26 7.99
N GLY A 68 -8.13 12.59 7.62
CA GLY A 68 -7.64 12.77 6.25
C GLY A 68 -8.01 11.65 5.27
N LEU A 69 -7.79 11.92 3.98
CA LEU A 69 -8.14 11.03 2.88
C LEU A 69 -7.33 9.74 2.92
N PRO A 70 -7.93 8.56 3.23
CA PRO A 70 -7.25 7.29 3.04
C PRO A 70 -7.00 7.01 1.56
N TYR A 71 -5.89 6.35 1.27
CA TYR A 71 -5.57 5.82 -0.04
C TYR A 71 -5.50 4.30 0.04
N PHE A 72 -6.10 3.62 -0.93
CA PHE A 72 -6.13 2.16 -1.03
C PHE A 72 -5.26 1.67 -2.18
N PHE A 73 -4.45 0.65 -1.92
CA PHE A 73 -3.86 -0.16 -2.98
C PHE A 73 -4.94 -1.10 -3.53
N LEU A 74 -5.16 -1.08 -4.84
CA LEU A 74 -6.14 -1.96 -5.48
C LEU A 74 -5.51 -3.30 -5.85
N GLY A 75 -6.18 -4.36 -5.42
CA GLY A 75 -5.73 -5.74 -5.60
C GLY A 75 -4.50 -6.08 -4.77
N GLY A 76 -3.96 -7.27 -5.01
CA GLY A 76 -2.75 -7.76 -4.37
C GLY A 76 -3.00 -8.77 -3.25
N THR A 77 -2.23 -9.86 -3.29
CA THR A 77 -2.32 -10.99 -2.35
C THR A 77 -1.08 -11.12 -1.47
N GLY A 78 -0.06 -10.28 -1.64
CA GLY A 78 1.29 -10.52 -1.11
C GLY A 78 1.84 -9.46 -0.17
N GLY A 79 1.00 -8.58 0.39
CA GLY A 79 1.44 -7.47 1.24
C GLY A 79 2.25 -6.41 0.47
N VAL A 80 2.39 -5.20 1.03
CA VAL A 80 3.15 -4.11 0.39
C VAL A 80 4.65 -4.31 0.62
N ARG A 81 5.42 -4.31 -0.47
CA ARG A 81 6.89 -4.35 -0.51
C ARG A 81 7.42 -3.00 -0.96
N MET A 82 8.42 -2.51 -0.25
CA MET A 82 9.00 -1.19 -0.46
C MET A 82 10.51 -1.20 -0.27
N LYS A 83 11.21 -0.29 -0.97
CA LYS A 83 12.66 -0.10 -0.85
C LYS A 83 13.02 1.39 -0.93
N LEU A 84 14.20 1.75 -0.47
CA LEU A 84 14.76 3.08 -0.71
C LEU A 84 14.87 3.37 -2.21
N LEU A 85 14.78 4.65 -2.58
CA LEU A 85 14.87 5.05 -3.99
C LEU A 85 16.24 4.73 -4.60
N GLU A 86 17.29 4.75 -3.77
CA GLU A 86 18.68 4.49 -4.15
C GLU A 86 19.01 2.99 -4.20
N ASP A 87 18.12 2.12 -3.70
CA ASP A 87 18.34 0.68 -3.69
C ASP A 87 17.97 0.08 -5.05
N GLU A 88 18.96 -0.14 -5.92
CA GLU A 88 18.82 -0.82 -7.21
C GLU A 88 18.78 -2.36 -7.09
N GLY A 89 18.86 -2.89 -5.87
CA GLY A 89 18.81 -4.31 -5.57
C GLY A 89 17.48 -4.96 -5.94
N HIS A 90 17.55 -6.28 -6.15
CA HIS A 90 16.36 -7.13 -6.19
C HIS A 90 15.71 -7.19 -4.80
N TRP A 91 14.44 -7.58 -4.76
CA TRP A 91 13.73 -7.78 -3.50
C TRP A 91 14.44 -8.81 -2.63
N ASP A 92 14.81 -8.41 -1.41
CA ASP A 92 15.53 -9.21 -0.43
C ASP A 92 15.06 -8.86 0.99
N THR A 93 14.44 -9.84 1.64
CA THR A 93 13.99 -9.75 3.05
C THR A 93 15.12 -9.53 4.06
N GLN A 94 16.38 -9.79 3.68
CA GLN A 94 17.54 -9.60 4.54
C GLN A 94 18.16 -8.21 4.38
N SER A 95 17.70 -7.41 3.41
CA SER A 95 18.17 -6.05 3.21
C SER A 95 17.62 -5.13 4.29
N ASN A 96 18.47 -4.26 4.84
CA ASN A 96 18.06 -3.20 5.76
C ASN A 96 17.52 -1.95 5.06
N GLN A 97 17.50 -1.95 3.72
CA GLN A 97 16.97 -0.86 2.87
C GLN A 97 15.62 -1.24 2.24
N GLN A 98 15.07 -2.39 2.63
CA GLN A 98 13.86 -2.97 2.07
C GLN A 98 12.92 -3.41 3.20
N TRP A 99 11.63 -3.24 3.00
CA TRP A 99 10.61 -3.53 4.00
C TRP A 99 9.34 -4.08 3.35
N GLY A 100 8.71 -5.05 4.00
CA GLY A 100 7.55 -5.74 3.45
C GLY A 100 7.47 -7.12 4.05
N ASP A 101 6.27 -7.69 4.05
CA ASP A 101 6.02 -9.02 4.56
C ASP A 101 6.07 -10.05 3.42
N THR A 102 6.52 -11.26 3.72
CA THR A 102 6.43 -12.41 2.81
C THR A 102 5.38 -13.35 3.37
N THR A 103 4.17 -13.30 2.82
CA THR A 103 3.24 -14.43 2.92
C THR A 103 3.53 -15.45 1.84
#